data_AF-A0AAD7K5K8-F1
#
_entry.id   AF-A0AAD7K5K8-F1
#
_cell.length_a   1.000
_cell.length_b   1.000
_cell.length_c   1.000
_cell.angle_alpha   90.00
_cell.angle_beta   90.00
_cell.angle_gamma   90.00
#
_symmetry.space_group_name_H-M   'P 1'
#
loop_
_entity.id
_entity.type
_entity.pdbx_description
1 polymer ?
#
loop_
_entity_poly.entity_id
_entity_poly.type
_entity_poly.pdbx_seq_one_letter_code
_entity_poly.pdbx_strand_id
1 'polypeptide(L)'
;MNTQADSVQDTSADELAFIVSAGKKFVVTKMLWLPAGKEDEIWGTEEQEDFNILDRFGEEDQPANKTQGALRDIYAVVPEDYRDAKDFNDWIPAAFLHGMSDQRSFTVNRLRSHPDLFDCTTKQLSSQEGRREFRKLIGYRPTKKNPDKFYYDSTNVPILHKDYAEKYDPAKFFLHENLFITHAAITRGPATAAAMKSGHPPPKVQSVTHLWGLRRTELGMVAAAAVWLRYVYSVDDTFGPTGTVSGIEWQEDFEYYLQLLTEGLQKKKPSILNVFRVWDQKFYPSSEDGLAGVVDSDDECAVGKRAALEEMNAEDSEPEGDGGSEGEGDSEGEGEGDDS
;
A
#
# COMPACT_ATOMS: atom_id res chain seq x y z
N MET A 1 37.38 12.88 -50.10
CA MET A 1 36.98 11.67 -49.37
C MET A 1 35.98 12.13 -48.33
N ASN A 2 34.76 11.59 -48.47
CA ASN A 2 33.55 12.05 -47.80
C ASN A 2 33.45 11.42 -46.40
N THR A 3 33.09 12.27 -45.46
CA THR A 3 32.37 12.08 -44.19
C THR A 3 32.01 10.65 -43.76
N GLN A 4 32.44 10.29 -42.56
CA GLN A 4 31.65 9.44 -41.66
C GLN A 4 31.95 9.86 -40.22
N ALA A 5 31.27 10.93 -39.79
CA ALA A 5 31.07 11.21 -38.38
C ALA A 5 29.86 10.37 -37.99
N ASP A 6 30.11 9.25 -37.32
CA ASP A 6 29.06 8.39 -36.80
C ASP A 6 28.17 9.19 -35.85
N SER A 7 26.88 9.18 -36.18
CA SER A 7 25.81 9.86 -35.45
C SER A 7 25.62 9.21 -34.08
N VAL A 8 26.11 9.85 -33.03
CA VAL A 8 25.55 9.71 -31.69
C VAL A 8 24.14 10.29 -31.77
N GLN A 9 23.12 9.43 -31.65
CA GLN A 9 21.74 9.91 -31.49
C GLN A 9 21.68 10.67 -30.17
N ASP A 10 21.52 11.99 -30.27
CA ASP A 10 21.28 12.86 -29.14
C ASP A 10 19.86 12.55 -28.66
N THR A 11 19.71 11.67 -27.66
CA THR A 11 18.43 11.45 -26.98
C THR A 11 17.90 12.82 -26.58
N SER A 12 16.73 13.20 -27.08
CA SER A 12 16.26 14.55 -26.81
C SER A 12 16.03 14.71 -25.30
N ALA A 13 16.40 15.87 -24.75
CA ALA A 13 16.21 16.14 -23.31
C ALA A 13 14.76 15.92 -22.86
N ASP A 14 13.80 16.10 -23.78
CA ASP A 14 12.37 15.89 -23.54
C ASP A 14 12.02 14.40 -23.40
N GLU A 15 12.58 13.52 -24.24
CA GLU A 15 12.40 12.06 -24.12
C GLU A 15 13.00 11.53 -22.81
N LEU A 16 14.19 12.02 -22.45
CA LEU A 16 14.83 11.67 -21.19
C LEU A 16 13.96 12.10 -20.00
N ALA A 17 13.47 13.35 -20.00
CA ALA A 17 12.60 13.86 -18.96
C ALA A 17 11.28 13.08 -18.87
N PHE A 18 10.74 12.64 -20.02
CA PHE A 18 9.55 11.81 -20.08
C PHE A 18 9.76 10.44 -19.41
N ILE A 19 10.82 9.70 -19.75
CA ILE A 19 11.11 8.39 -19.15
C ILE A 19 11.41 8.50 -17.65
N VAL A 20 12.13 9.55 -17.23
CA VAL A 20 12.32 9.86 -15.80
C VAL A 20 10.96 10.09 -15.12
N SER A 21 10.05 10.82 -15.76
CA SER A 21 8.68 11.03 -15.24
C SER A 21 7.87 9.73 -15.19
N ALA A 22 8.04 8.82 -16.15
CA ALA A 22 7.41 7.51 -16.15
C ALA A 22 7.90 6.65 -14.97
N GLY A 23 9.20 6.65 -14.68
CA GLY A 23 9.76 6.00 -13.48
C GLY A 23 9.21 6.59 -12.17
N LYS A 24 9.01 7.92 -12.13
CA LYS A 24 8.37 8.58 -10.98
C LYS A 24 6.91 8.17 -10.82
N LYS A 25 6.15 8.10 -11.92
CA LYS A 25 4.75 7.62 -11.94
C LYS A 25 4.68 6.17 -11.45
N PHE A 26 5.55 5.30 -11.97
CA PHE A 26 5.61 3.89 -11.63
C PHE A 26 5.73 3.65 -10.11
N VAL A 27 6.60 4.40 -9.42
CA VAL A 27 6.78 4.29 -7.97
C VAL A 27 5.51 4.62 -7.19
N VAL A 28 4.67 5.51 -7.69
CA VAL A 28 3.43 5.92 -7.03
C VAL A 28 2.26 5.01 -7.39
N THR A 29 2.22 4.47 -8.61
CA THR A 29 1.03 3.78 -9.12
C THR A 29 1.17 2.27 -9.24
N LYS A 30 2.39 1.74 -9.34
CA LYS A 30 2.67 0.33 -9.65
C LYS A 30 3.49 -0.38 -8.58
N MET A 31 4.77 -0.02 -8.41
CA MET A 31 5.67 -0.70 -7.47
C MET A 31 6.71 0.25 -6.87
N LEU A 32 6.99 0.13 -5.58
CA LEU A 32 8.01 0.94 -4.91
C LEU A 32 9.44 0.56 -5.32
N TRP A 33 9.70 -0.73 -5.52
CA TRP A 33 10.98 -1.29 -5.96
C TRP A 33 10.73 -2.34 -7.04
N LEU A 34 11.70 -2.55 -7.92
CA LEU A 34 11.71 -3.73 -8.78
C LEU A 34 12.13 -4.96 -7.94
N PRO A 35 11.80 -6.18 -8.38
CA PRO A 35 12.33 -7.40 -7.78
C PRO A 35 13.87 -7.35 -7.67
N ALA A 36 14.39 -7.55 -6.47
CA ALA A 36 15.81 -7.33 -6.17
C ALA A 36 16.72 -8.27 -6.98
N GLY A 37 17.75 -7.72 -7.62
CA GLY A 37 18.71 -8.47 -8.41
C GLY A 37 18.17 -8.97 -9.74
N LYS A 38 17.05 -8.43 -10.21
CA LYS A 38 16.37 -8.77 -11.46
C LYS A 38 16.18 -7.58 -12.38
N GLU A 39 16.74 -6.42 -12.01
CA GLU A 39 16.57 -5.17 -12.74
C GLU A 39 16.96 -5.33 -14.21
N ASP A 40 18.13 -5.92 -14.51
CA ASP A 40 18.59 -6.14 -15.88
C ASP A 40 17.79 -7.23 -16.62
N GLU A 41 17.34 -8.26 -15.90
CA GLU A 41 16.55 -9.36 -16.48
C GLU A 41 15.17 -8.88 -16.97
N ILE A 42 14.56 -7.93 -16.27
CA ILE A 42 13.22 -7.42 -16.59
C ILE A 42 13.18 -6.81 -17.99
N TRP A 43 14.14 -5.95 -18.33
CA TRP A 43 14.14 -5.25 -19.62
C TRP A 43 14.40 -6.20 -20.80
N GLY A 44 15.16 -7.27 -20.58
CA GLY A 44 15.41 -8.32 -21.59
C GLY A 44 14.35 -9.41 -21.67
N THR A 45 13.29 -9.36 -20.85
CA THR A 45 12.27 -10.41 -20.79
C THR A 45 11.22 -10.19 -21.88
N GLU A 46 10.88 -11.25 -22.62
CA GLU A 46 9.74 -11.23 -23.55
C GLU A 46 8.42 -11.26 -22.78
N GLU A 47 7.46 -10.41 -23.17
CA GLU A 47 6.14 -10.38 -22.56
C GLU A 47 5.36 -11.68 -22.86
N GLN A 48 4.87 -12.34 -21.82
CA GLN A 48 3.97 -13.49 -21.95
C GLN A 48 2.53 -13.00 -22.04
N GLU A 49 1.80 -13.32 -23.11
CA GLU A 49 0.42 -12.85 -23.32
C GLU A 49 -0.58 -13.43 -22.30
N ASP A 50 -0.40 -14.69 -21.91
CA ASP A 50 -1.30 -15.44 -21.04
C ASP A 50 -1.02 -15.29 -19.54
N PHE A 51 -0.02 -14.48 -19.17
CA PHE A 51 0.34 -14.26 -17.78
C PHE A 51 -0.83 -13.73 -16.95
N ASN A 52 -1.13 -14.40 -15.84
CA ASN A 52 -2.09 -13.93 -14.87
C ASN A 52 -1.39 -13.09 -13.81
N ILE A 53 -1.92 -11.88 -13.56
CA ILE A 53 -1.32 -10.93 -12.62
C ILE A 53 -1.16 -11.47 -11.20
N LEU A 54 -1.97 -12.46 -10.79
CA LEU A 54 -1.84 -13.09 -9.48
C LEU A 54 -0.67 -14.06 -9.36
N ASP A 55 -0.19 -14.60 -10.48
CA ASP A 55 0.92 -15.56 -10.50
C ASP A 55 2.20 -14.90 -9.97
N ARG A 56 2.31 -13.57 -10.08
CA ARG A 56 3.41 -12.79 -9.50
C ARG A 56 3.57 -12.96 -7.99
N PHE A 57 2.49 -13.32 -7.28
CA PHE A 57 2.45 -13.49 -5.83
C PHE A 57 2.46 -14.97 -5.41
N GLY A 58 2.37 -15.90 -6.35
CA GLY A 58 2.46 -17.33 -6.08
C GLY A 58 3.87 -17.75 -5.68
N GLU A 59 4.00 -18.92 -5.06
CA GLU A 59 5.30 -19.56 -4.78
C GLU A 59 5.84 -20.31 -6.01
N GLU A 60 4.95 -20.78 -6.87
CA GLU A 60 5.28 -21.50 -8.11
C GLU A 60 5.87 -20.54 -9.16
N ASP A 61 6.93 -20.98 -9.84
CA ASP A 61 7.64 -20.23 -10.88
C ASP A 61 8.18 -18.84 -10.47
N GLN A 62 8.34 -18.61 -9.16
CA GLN A 62 9.25 -17.59 -8.66
C GLN A 62 10.69 -17.99 -9.04
N PRO A 63 11.52 -17.08 -9.60
CA PRO A 63 11.36 -15.62 -9.69
C PRO A 63 10.77 -15.09 -11.01
N ALA A 64 10.49 -15.93 -12.00
CA ALA A 64 10.09 -15.51 -13.34
C ALA A 64 8.76 -14.73 -13.34
N ASN A 65 7.79 -15.15 -12.52
CA ASN A 65 6.49 -14.48 -12.41
C ASN A 65 6.59 -13.06 -11.83
N LYS A 66 7.55 -12.80 -10.92
CA LYS A 66 7.82 -11.44 -10.43
C LYS A 66 8.39 -10.55 -11.53
N THR A 67 9.28 -11.10 -12.36
CA THR A 67 9.84 -10.41 -13.54
C THR A 67 8.74 -10.05 -14.55
N GLN A 68 7.88 -10.99 -14.93
CA GLN A 68 6.74 -10.74 -15.83
C GLN A 68 5.78 -9.69 -15.28
N GLY A 69 5.43 -9.78 -13.99
CA GLY A 69 4.58 -8.79 -13.33
C GLY A 69 5.19 -7.38 -13.36
N ALA A 70 6.49 -7.26 -13.08
CA ALA A 70 7.20 -5.99 -13.12
C ALA A 70 7.30 -5.41 -14.55
N LEU A 71 7.58 -6.24 -15.55
CA LEU A 71 7.62 -5.84 -16.96
C LEU A 71 6.29 -5.26 -17.42
N ARG A 72 5.18 -5.95 -17.13
CA ARG A 72 3.83 -5.47 -17.46
C ARG A 72 3.49 -4.15 -16.78
N ASP A 73 3.89 -3.99 -15.53
CA ASP A 73 3.71 -2.73 -14.82
C ASP A 73 4.53 -1.58 -15.45
N ILE A 74 5.73 -1.86 -15.97
CA ILE A 74 6.55 -0.89 -16.72
C ILE A 74 5.85 -0.52 -18.03
N TYR A 75 5.36 -1.52 -18.77
CA TYR A 75 4.63 -1.32 -20.02
C TYR A 75 3.33 -0.53 -19.85
N ALA A 76 2.72 -0.59 -18.67
CA ALA A 76 1.54 0.21 -18.35
C ALA A 76 1.86 1.72 -18.15
N VAL A 77 3.13 2.11 -18.02
CA VAL A 77 3.54 3.52 -17.85
C VAL A 77 4.47 4.03 -18.94
N VAL A 78 5.19 3.14 -19.64
CA VAL A 78 6.05 3.46 -20.78
C VAL A 78 5.26 3.23 -22.08
N PRO A 79 5.05 4.25 -22.93
CA PRO A 79 4.34 4.11 -24.20
C PRO A 79 5.00 3.14 -25.16
N GLU A 80 4.20 2.57 -26.05
CA GLU A 80 4.61 1.58 -27.05
C GLU A 80 5.75 2.03 -27.94
N ASP A 81 5.71 3.28 -28.41
CA ASP A 81 6.76 3.87 -29.25
C ASP A 81 8.17 3.74 -28.65
N TYR A 82 8.30 3.77 -27.32
CA TYR A 82 9.56 3.59 -26.63
C TYR A 82 9.92 2.12 -26.42
N ARG A 83 8.94 1.22 -26.34
CA ARG A 83 9.14 -0.23 -26.16
C ARG A 83 9.67 -0.88 -27.43
N ASP A 84 9.16 -0.44 -28.58
CA ASP A 84 9.59 -0.92 -29.90
C ASP A 84 10.88 -0.23 -30.38
N ALA A 85 11.35 0.78 -29.63
CA ALA A 85 12.56 1.48 -29.94
C ALA A 85 13.77 0.57 -29.76
N LYS A 86 14.72 0.66 -30.70
CA LYS A 86 15.92 -0.18 -30.72
C LYS A 86 16.79 -0.02 -29.45
N ASP A 87 16.64 1.11 -28.78
CA ASP A 87 17.36 1.55 -27.57
C ASP A 87 16.56 1.32 -26.27
N PHE A 88 15.44 0.58 -26.31
CA PHE A 88 14.67 0.25 -25.11
C PHE A 88 15.51 -0.43 -24.02
N ASN A 89 16.52 -1.21 -24.41
CA ASN A 89 17.44 -1.88 -23.48
C ASN A 89 18.74 -1.09 -23.19
N ASP A 90 18.83 0.16 -23.64
CA ASP A 90 20.04 1.00 -23.50
C ASP A 90 19.85 2.10 -22.43
N TRP A 91 19.42 3.31 -22.82
CA TRP A 91 19.32 4.44 -21.90
C TRP A 91 18.00 4.48 -21.11
N ILE A 92 16.94 3.85 -21.62
CA ILE A 92 15.60 3.85 -21.00
C ILE A 92 15.62 3.22 -19.60
N PRO A 93 16.22 2.04 -19.36
CA PRO A 93 16.28 1.43 -18.04
C PRO A 93 16.96 2.34 -17.02
N ALA A 94 18.09 2.93 -17.39
CA ALA A 94 18.85 3.83 -16.52
C ALA A 94 18.05 5.09 -16.15
N ALA A 95 17.40 5.74 -17.14
CA ALA A 95 16.56 6.91 -16.92
C ALA A 95 15.32 6.58 -16.07
N PHE A 96 14.69 5.43 -16.30
CA PHE A 96 13.53 4.97 -15.57
C PHE A 96 13.87 4.70 -14.10
N LEU A 97 14.94 3.92 -13.85
CA LEU A 97 15.43 3.60 -12.51
C LEU A 97 15.87 4.87 -11.75
N HIS A 98 16.47 5.83 -12.45
CA HIS A 98 16.78 7.14 -11.88
C HIS A 98 15.50 7.85 -11.41
N GLY A 99 14.47 7.91 -12.27
CA GLY A 99 13.16 8.45 -11.92
C GLY A 99 12.52 7.77 -10.71
N MET A 100 12.61 6.44 -10.62
CA MET A 100 12.13 5.69 -9.46
C MET A 100 12.87 6.08 -8.16
N SER A 101 14.21 6.14 -8.21
CA SER A 101 15.04 6.51 -7.06
C SER A 101 14.79 7.93 -6.58
N ASP A 102 14.68 8.86 -7.53
CA ASP A 102 14.33 10.25 -7.28
C ASP A 102 12.97 10.36 -6.58
N GLN A 103 11.95 9.64 -7.07
CA GLN A 103 10.61 9.72 -6.50
C GLN A 103 10.54 9.20 -5.06
N ARG A 104 11.24 8.10 -4.76
CA ARG A 104 11.32 7.56 -3.39
C ARG A 104 11.96 8.58 -2.45
N SER A 105 13.13 9.11 -2.83
CA SER A 105 13.87 10.09 -2.04
C SER A 105 13.07 11.38 -1.83
N PHE A 106 12.45 11.86 -2.90
CA PHE A 106 11.62 13.06 -2.88
C PHE A 106 10.38 12.90 -1.99
N THR A 107 9.68 11.78 -2.10
CA THR A 107 8.48 11.50 -1.30
C THR A 107 8.81 11.49 0.18
N VAL A 108 9.89 10.80 0.58
CA VAL A 108 10.32 10.74 1.99
C VAL A 108 10.60 12.13 2.55
N ASN A 109 11.44 12.89 1.85
CA ASN A 109 11.81 14.24 2.27
C ASN A 109 10.59 15.15 2.34
N ARG A 110 9.72 15.08 1.33
CA ARG A 110 8.48 15.84 1.30
C ARG A 110 7.61 15.52 2.51
N LEU A 111 7.27 14.27 2.76
CA LEU A 111 6.35 13.90 3.84
C LEU A 111 6.92 14.25 5.21
N ARG A 112 8.20 13.96 5.47
CA ARG A 112 8.84 14.26 6.77
C ARG A 112 9.10 15.76 6.99
N SER A 113 9.16 16.57 5.93
CA SER A 113 9.25 18.03 6.05
C SER A 113 7.95 18.72 6.47
N HIS A 114 6.83 17.97 6.51
CA HIS A 114 5.50 18.48 6.84
C HIS A 114 4.85 17.71 8.00
N PRO A 115 5.42 17.79 9.22
CA PRO A 115 4.90 17.09 10.40
C PRO A 115 3.47 17.50 10.78
N ASP A 116 3.06 18.72 10.42
CA ASP A 116 1.73 19.28 10.60
C ASP A 116 0.64 18.49 9.86
N LEU A 117 0.97 17.87 8.71
CA LEU A 117 0.06 16.98 7.98
C LEU A 117 -0.31 15.73 8.80
N PHE A 118 0.51 15.37 9.79
CA PHE A 118 0.44 14.10 10.51
C PHE A 118 0.19 14.27 12.01
N ASP A 119 -0.24 15.46 12.44
CA ASP A 119 -0.48 15.83 13.85
C ASP A 119 0.74 15.60 14.74
N CYS A 120 1.93 15.81 14.15
CA CYS A 120 3.20 15.66 14.81
C CYS A 120 3.89 17.01 14.95
N THR A 121 4.80 17.09 15.92
CA THR A 121 5.75 18.20 15.99
C THR A 121 6.98 17.93 15.13
N THR A 122 7.67 18.98 14.69
CA THR A 122 8.97 18.85 14.01
C THR A 122 9.96 18.04 14.85
N LYS A 123 10.00 18.26 16.18
CA LYS A 123 10.90 17.53 17.09
C LYS A 123 10.65 16.02 17.06
N GLN A 124 9.39 15.61 17.00
CA GLN A 124 9.02 14.19 16.96
C GLN A 124 9.41 13.53 15.63
N LEU A 125 9.20 14.19 14.48
CA LEU A 125 9.58 13.61 13.18
C LEU A 125 11.05 13.79 12.79
N SER A 126 11.77 14.77 13.35
CA SER A 126 13.13 15.11 12.91
C SER A 126 14.21 14.12 13.37
N SER A 127 13.91 13.24 14.33
CA SER A 127 14.91 12.33 14.92
C SER A 127 14.38 10.91 15.05
N GLN A 128 15.26 9.92 14.97
CA GLN A 128 14.89 8.52 15.23
C GLN A 128 14.24 8.36 16.61
N GLU A 129 14.77 9.04 17.64
CA GLU A 129 14.26 8.95 19.01
C GLU A 129 12.84 9.50 19.14
N GLY A 130 12.56 10.66 18.53
CA GLY A 130 11.20 11.19 18.46
C GLY A 130 10.25 10.23 17.75
N ARG A 131 10.70 9.59 16.67
CA ARG A 131 9.89 8.62 15.91
C ARG A 131 9.65 7.30 16.65
N ARG A 132 10.47 6.94 17.65
CA ARG A 132 10.22 5.75 18.50
C ARG A 132 8.90 5.83 19.27
N GLU A 133 8.38 7.03 19.53
CA GLU A 133 7.06 7.24 20.17
C GLU A 133 5.92 6.66 19.32
N PHE A 134 6.08 6.66 17.99
CA PHE A 134 5.06 6.23 17.04
C PHE A 134 5.11 4.74 16.68
N ARG A 135 6.03 3.96 17.27
CA ARG A 135 6.21 2.55 16.89
C ARG A 135 4.90 1.73 16.95
N LYS A 136 4.05 1.99 17.94
CA LYS A 136 2.74 1.33 18.07
C LYS A 136 1.80 1.68 16.90
N LEU A 137 1.84 2.94 16.44
CA LEU A 137 1.03 3.42 15.31
C LEU A 137 1.35 2.70 14.01
N ILE A 138 2.59 2.23 13.83
CA ILE A 138 3.06 1.57 12.60
C ILE A 138 3.07 0.03 12.70
N GLY A 139 2.47 -0.54 13.76
CA GLY A 139 2.28 -1.99 13.90
C GLY A 139 3.20 -2.68 14.90
N TYR A 140 3.98 -1.96 15.71
CA TYR A 140 4.85 -2.59 16.73
C TYR A 140 4.03 -3.44 17.71
N ARG A 141 4.41 -4.71 17.85
CA ARG A 141 3.85 -5.64 18.82
C ARG A 141 4.95 -6.41 19.55
N PRO A 142 4.93 -6.48 20.89
CA PRO A 142 5.81 -7.38 21.63
C PRO A 142 5.41 -8.83 21.34
N THR A 143 6.37 -9.75 21.29
CA THR A 143 6.05 -11.17 21.11
C THR A 143 5.52 -11.74 22.43
N LYS A 144 4.44 -12.53 22.38
CA LYS A 144 3.85 -13.16 23.59
C LYS A 144 4.85 -14.04 24.35
N LYS A 145 5.79 -14.67 23.62
CA LYS A 145 6.76 -15.63 24.16
C LYS A 145 8.02 -14.96 24.73
N ASN A 146 8.34 -13.74 24.31
CA ASN A 146 9.52 -13.03 24.78
C ASN A 146 9.28 -11.50 24.73
N PRO A 147 9.09 -10.85 25.90
CA PRO A 147 8.87 -9.40 25.98
C PRO A 147 9.99 -8.55 25.37
N ASP A 148 11.22 -9.09 25.30
CA ASP A 148 12.38 -8.40 24.71
C ASP A 148 12.41 -8.53 23.18
N LYS A 149 11.57 -9.39 22.60
CA LYS A 149 11.39 -9.50 21.15
C LYS A 149 10.11 -8.79 20.73
N PHE A 150 10.18 -8.17 19.57
CA PHE A 150 9.05 -7.49 18.94
C PHE A 150 9.03 -7.81 17.45
N TYR A 151 7.90 -7.51 16.83
CA TYR A 151 7.73 -7.49 15.38
C TYR A 151 6.83 -6.31 15.01
N TYR A 152 6.76 -6.01 13.71
CA TYR A 152 5.79 -5.07 13.17
C TYR A 152 4.74 -5.85 12.38
N ASP A 153 3.49 -5.75 12.80
CA ASP A 153 2.36 -6.35 12.10
C ASP A 153 2.02 -5.51 10.87
N SER A 154 1.88 -6.15 9.70
CA SER A 154 1.56 -5.47 8.45
C SER A 154 0.07 -5.19 8.30
N THR A 155 -0.80 -5.95 8.98
CA THR A 155 -2.26 -5.84 8.86
C THR A 155 -2.84 -5.04 10.01
N ASN A 156 -2.48 -5.38 11.25
CA ASN A 156 -3.05 -4.79 12.45
C ASN A 156 -2.30 -3.51 12.84
N VAL A 157 -2.35 -2.53 11.94
CA VAL A 157 -1.65 -1.24 12.03
C VAL A 157 -2.68 -0.11 12.28
N PRO A 158 -2.57 0.63 13.41
CA PRO A 158 -3.52 1.69 13.73
C PRO A 158 -3.74 2.71 12.61
N ILE A 159 -2.65 3.24 12.04
CA ILE A 159 -2.72 4.31 11.02
C ILE A 159 -3.14 3.81 9.63
N LEU A 160 -3.47 2.52 9.49
CA LEU A 160 -4.06 1.97 8.27
C LEU A 160 -5.56 1.75 8.38
N HIS A 161 -6.16 1.88 9.57
CA HIS A 161 -7.60 1.65 9.75
C HIS A 161 -8.34 2.94 10.07
N LYS A 162 -9.50 3.13 9.46
CA LYS A 162 -10.48 4.09 9.96
C LYS A 162 -10.94 3.65 11.36
N ASP A 163 -11.07 4.58 12.31
CA ASP A 163 -11.65 4.35 13.64
C ASP A 163 -11.09 3.08 14.33
N TYR A 164 -9.76 2.96 14.36
CA TYR A 164 -9.07 1.74 14.81
C TYR A 164 -9.43 1.36 16.26
N ALA A 165 -9.90 0.13 16.44
CA ALA A 165 -10.36 -0.42 17.72
C ALA A 165 -9.48 -1.59 18.20
N GLU A 166 -8.15 -1.45 18.06
CA GLU A 166 -7.13 -2.43 18.51
C GLU A 166 -7.14 -3.81 17.82
N LYS A 167 -8.06 -4.03 16.88
CA LYS A 167 -8.18 -5.24 16.08
C LYS A 167 -8.19 -4.92 14.59
N TYR A 168 -7.73 -5.87 13.79
CA TYR A 168 -7.84 -5.81 12.34
C TYR A 168 -9.32 -5.85 11.93
N ASP A 169 -9.71 -4.89 11.09
CA ASP A 169 -11.05 -4.78 10.53
C ASP A 169 -10.94 -4.58 9.01
N PRO A 170 -11.22 -5.63 8.20
CA PRO A 170 -11.12 -5.54 6.75
C PRO A 170 -11.94 -4.40 6.15
N ALA A 171 -13.10 -4.04 6.74
CA ALA A 171 -13.97 -3.01 6.21
C ALA A 171 -13.42 -1.59 6.42
N LYS A 172 -12.49 -1.44 7.37
CA LYS A 172 -11.87 -0.16 7.72
C LYS A 172 -10.41 -0.06 7.28
N PHE A 173 -9.81 -1.16 6.84
CA PHE A 173 -8.43 -1.21 6.37
C PHE A 173 -8.23 -0.37 5.11
N PHE A 174 -7.11 0.36 5.03
CA PHE A 174 -6.79 1.38 4.03
C PHE A 174 -7.69 2.63 3.99
N LEU A 175 -8.47 2.88 5.04
CA LEU A 175 -9.40 4.02 5.11
C LEU A 175 -9.06 5.07 6.17
N HIS A 176 -7.89 4.97 6.82
CA HIS A 176 -7.42 6.00 7.75
C HIS A 176 -7.18 7.33 7.03
N GLU A 177 -7.55 8.46 7.65
CA GLU A 177 -7.48 9.78 7.01
C GLU A 177 -6.08 10.15 6.50
N ASN A 178 -5.05 9.86 7.31
CA ASN A 178 -3.65 10.12 6.94
C ASN A 178 -3.18 9.39 5.67
N LEU A 179 -3.85 8.32 5.23
CA LEU A 179 -3.55 7.69 3.93
C LEU A 179 -3.92 8.63 2.78
N PHE A 180 -5.10 9.26 2.86
CA PHE A 180 -5.52 10.26 1.89
C PHE A 180 -4.59 11.47 1.92
N ILE A 181 -4.23 11.96 3.12
CA ILE A 181 -3.27 13.07 3.28
C ILE A 181 -1.93 12.72 2.64
N THR A 182 -1.42 11.51 2.87
CA THR A 182 -0.17 11.00 2.27
C THR A 182 -0.26 10.98 0.76
N HIS A 183 -1.31 10.38 0.20
CA HIS A 183 -1.52 10.33 -1.24
C HIS A 183 -1.62 11.74 -1.85
N ALA A 184 -2.40 12.64 -1.24
CA ALA A 184 -2.54 14.02 -1.69
C ALA A 184 -1.21 14.78 -1.66
N ALA A 185 -0.39 14.59 -0.62
CA ALA A 185 0.91 15.23 -0.52
C ALA A 185 1.87 14.75 -1.64
N ILE A 186 1.80 13.48 -2.00
CA ILE A 186 2.58 12.89 -3.09
C ILE A 186 2.10 13.41 -4.44
N THR A 187 0.80 13.30 -4.73
CA THR A 187 0.27 13.49 -6.08
C THR A 187 -0.17 14.93 -6.40
N ARG A 188 -0.55 15.70 -5.37
CA ARG A 188 -1.06 17.08 -5.49
C ARG A 188 -0.29 18.11 -4.68
N GLY A 189 0.73 17.67 -3.96
CA GLY A 189 1.62 18.52 -3.17
C GLY A 189 1.12 18.80 -1.75
N PRO A 190 2.04 19.22 -0.85
CA PRO A 190 1.73 19.42 0.58
C PRO A 190 0.63 20.44 0.86
N ALA A 191 0.57 21.53 0.09
CA ALA A 191 -0.46 22.56 0.26
C ALA A 191 -1.88 22.01 0.01
N THR A 192 -2.04 21.13 -0.98
CA THR A 192 -3.30 20.43 -1.23
C THR A 192 -3.65 19.47 -0.10
N ALA A 193 -2.66 18.75 0.42
CA ALA A 193 -2.85 17.85 1.56
C ALA A 193 -3.29 18.63 2.82
N ALA A 194 -2.67 19.78 3.11
CA ALA A 194 -3.03 20.65 4.22
C ALA A 194 -4.44 21.24 4.07
N ALA A 195 -4.81 21.66 2.86
CA ALA A 195 -6.17 22.12 2.57
C ALA A 195 -7.20 21.00 2.81
N MET A 196 -6.90 19.78 2.35
CA MET A 196 -7.78 18.62 2.54
C MET A 196 -7.96 18.28 4.02
N LYS A 197 -6.87 18.30 4.81
CA LYS A 197 -6.90 18.07 6.26
C LYS A 197 -7.73 19.10 7.01
N SER A 198 -7.66 20.37 6.59
CA SER A 198 -8.35 21.47 7.24
C SER A 198 -9.76 21.74 6.69
N GLY A 199 -10.22 20.94 5.71
CA GLY A 199 -11.52 21.13 5.07
C GLY A 199 -11.61 22.36 4.14
N HIS A 200 -10.47 22.94 3.76
CA HIS A 200 -10.42 24.09 2.86
C HIS A 200 -10.32 23.66 1.39
N PRO A 201 -10.78 24.50 0.44
CA PRO A 201 -10.55 24.26 -0.98
C PRO A 201 -9.05 24.18 -1.29
N PRO A 202 -8.59 23.18 -2.07
CA PRO A 202 -7.19 23.07 -2.41
C PRO A 202 -6.76 24.20 -3.36
N PRO A 203 -5.49 24.63 -3.29
CA PRO A 203 -4.98 25.63 -4.22
C PRO A 203 -4.98 25.10 -5.66
N LYS A 204 -5.24 25.98 -6.62
CA LYS A 204 -5.14 25.66 -8.05
C LYS A 204 -3.68 25.63 -8.47
N VAL A 205 -3.02 24.51 -8.26
CA VAL A 205 -1.63 24.26 -8.67
C VAL A 205 -1.58 23.09 -9.64
N GLN A 206 -0.63 23.14 -10.58
CA GLN A 206 -0.35 22.00 -11.44
C GLN A 206 0.17 20.86 -10.55
N SER A 207 -0.49 19.71 -10.63
CA SER A 207 -0.20 18.52 -9.83
C SER A 207 0.40 17.42 -10.70
N VAL A 208 1.12 16.49 -10.08
CA VAL A 208 1.57 15.30 -10.82
C VAL A 208 0.39 14.40 -11.19
N THR A 209 -0.75 14.51 -10.50
CA THR A 209 -2.02 13.92 -10.96
C THR A 209 -2.36 14.33 -12.39
N HIS A 210 -2.25 15.62 -12.73
CA HIS A 210 -2.51 16.11 -14.08
C HIS A 210 -1.39 15.70 -15.05
N LEU A 211 -0.13 15.86 -14.65
CA LEU A 211 1.04 15.49 -15.46
C LEU A 211 1.01 14.02 -15.89
N TRP A 212 0.63 13.12 -14.98
CA TRP A 212 0.58 11.68 -15.23
C TRP A 212 -0.75 11.19 -15.78
N GLY A 213 -1.72 12.09 -15.97
CA GLY A 213 -3.06 11.77 -16.47
C GLY A 213 -3.82 10.80 -15.57
N LEU A 214 -3.64 10.88 -14.24
CA LEU A 214 -4.31 9.99 -13.30
C LEU A 214 -5.81 10.29 -13.27
N ARG A 215 -6.63 9.31 -13.61
CA ARG A 215 -8.10 9.43 -13.67
C ARG A 215 -8.83 8.58 -12.64
N ARG A 216 -8.15 7.63 -12.00
CA ARG A 216 -8.73 6.72 -11.01
C ARG A 216 -7.65 6.27 -10.04
N THR A 217 -8.09 5.69 -8.94
CA THR A 217 -7.22 5.04 -7.95
C THR A 217 -6.71 3.73 -8.50
N GLU A 218 -5.39 3.54 -8.48
CA GLU A 218 -4.74 2.27 -8.82
C GLU A 218 -4.32 1.50 -7.56
N LEU A 219 -4.21 0.18 -7.68
CA LEU A 219 -3.78 -0.73 -6.60
C LEU A 219 -2.51 -0.23 -5.90
N GLY A 220 -1.48 0.13 -6.69
CA GLY A 220 -0.20 0.61 -6.16
C GLY A 220 -0.30 1.94 -5.43
N MET A 221 -1.27 2.81 -5.74
CA MET A 221 -1.44 4.09 -5.02
C MET A 221 -1.85 3.87 -3.57
N VAL A 222 -2.74 2.91 -3.32
CA VAL A 222 -3.22 2.56 -1.97
C VAL A 222 -2.10 1.87 -1.19
N ALA A 223 -1.46 0.87 -1.80
CA ALA A 223 -0.35 0.13 -1.19
C ALA A 223 0.85 1.04 -0.87
N ALA A 224 1.24 1.92 -1.80
CA ALA A 224 2.35 2.84 -1.61
C ALA A 224 2.05 3.89 -0.53
N ALA A 225 0.83 4.43 -0.48
CA ALA A 225 0.43 5.34 0.58
C ALA A 225 0.49 4.68 1.97
N ALA A 226 0.09 3.42 2.09
CA ALA A 226 0.18 2.66 3.34
C ALA A 226 1.64 2.48 3.81
N VAL A 227 2.53 2.09 2.90
CA VAL A 227 3.96 1.92 3.23
C VAL A 227 4.63 3.24 3.55
N TRP A 228 4.42 4.30 2.75
CA TRP A 228 5.01 5.61 3.04
C TRP A 228 4.48 6.22 4.33
N LEU A 229 3.19 6.08 4.63
CA LEU A 229 2.63 6.56 5.88
C LEU A 229 3.30 5.86 7.08
N ARG A 230 3.44 4.53 7.03
CA ARG A 230 4.17 3.78 8.07
C ARG A 230 5.64 4.20 8.15
N TYR A 231 6.29 4.42 7.01
CA TYR A 231 7.68 4.88 6.97
C TYR A 231 7.87 6.29 7.55
N VAL A 232 6.95 7.23 7.33
CA VAL A 232 7.04 8.60 7.88
C VAL A 232 7.24 8.56 9.40
N TYR A 233 6.49 7.69 10.07
CA TYR A 233 6.54 7.46 11.52
C TYR A 233 7.62 6.46 11.95
N SER A 234 8.30 5.77 11.03
CA SER A 234 9.31 4.77 11.38
C SER A 234 10.61 5.42 11.85
N VAL A 235 11.39 4.65 12.61
CA VAL A 235 12.70 5.07 13.09
C VAL A 235 13.77 5.11 11.99
N ASP A 236 13.49 4.57 10.81
CA ASP A 236 14.48 4.45 9.72
C ASP A 236 14.78 5.81 9.09
N ASP A 237 16.06 6.13 8.85
CA ASP A 237 16.46 7.38 8.19
C ASP A 237 16.46 7.30 6.66
N THR A 238 16.62 6.09 6.12
CA THR A 238 16.63 5.83 4.67
C THR A 238 15.48 4.91 4.28
N PHE A 239 14.91 5.13 3.10
CA PHE A 239 13.80 4.32 2.58
C PHE A 239 14.33 3.30 1.57
N GLY A 240 14.81 2.18 2.10
CA GLY A 240 15.16 1.00 1.33
C GLY A 240 14.09 -0.09 1.41
N PRO A 241 14.26 -1.21 0.68
CA PRO A 241 13.37 -2.37 0.74
C PRO A 241 13.17 -2.94 2.15
N THR A 242 14.19 -2.82 3.01
CA THR A 242 14.14 -3.17 4.43
C THR A 242 14.61 -1.99 5.26
N GLY A 243 13.91 -1.70 6.35
CA GLY A 243 14.28 -0.67 7.31
C GLY A 243 15.55 -1.06 8.08
N THR A 244 16.58 -0.22 8.01
CA THR A 244 17.88 -0.52 8.64
C THR A 244 17.84 -0.53 10.17
N VAL A 245 16.87 0.15 10.78
CA VAL A 245 16.73 0.26 12.25
C VAL A 245 15.49 -0.48 12.72
N SER A 246 14.37 -0.33 12.02
CA SER A 246 13.11 -0.97 12.38
C SER A 246 13.08 -2.46 12.06
N GLY A 247 13.86 -2.90 11.05
CA GLY A 247 13.81 -4.24 10.49
C GLY A 247 12.54 -4.52 9.69
N ILE A 248 11.71 -3.51 9.39
CA ILE A 248 10.48 -3.71 8.63
C ILE A 248 10.83 -3.98 7.17
N GLU A 249 10.27 -5.06 6.60
CA GLU A 249 10.42 -5.44 5.21
C GLU A 249 9.42 -4.65 4.35
N TRP A 250 9.73 -3.37 4.12
CA TRP A 250 8.88 -2.42 3.40
C TRP A 250 8.45 -2.90 2.00
N GLN A 251 9.35 -3.58 1.28
CA GLN A 251 9.01 -4.17 -0.02
C GLN A 251 8.01 -5.33 0.12
N GLU A 252 8.20 -6.20 1.11
CA GLU A 252 7.28 -7.32 1.35
C GLU A 252 5.91 -6.82 1.81
N ASP A 253 5.88 -5.82 2.68
CA ASP A 253 4.64 -5.17 3.11
C ASP A 253 3.90 -4.53 1.91
N PHE A 254 4.63 -3.89 1.00
CA PHE A 254 4.07 -3.36 -0.23
C PHE A 254 3.47 -4.47 -1.11
N GLU A 255 4.24 -5.53 -1.38
CA GLU A 255 3.82 -6.66 -2.21
C GLU A 255 2.61 -7.37 -1.59
N TYR A 256 2.58 -7.54 -0.27
CA TYR A 256 1.45 -8.09 0.47
C TYR A 256 0.19 -7.24 0.33
N TYR A 257 0.30 -5.90 0.47
CA TYR A 257 -0.84 -5.01 0.26
C TYR A 257 -1.34 -5.05 -1.19
N LEU A 258 -0.42 -5.09 -2.14
CA LEU A 258 -0.76 -5.19 -3.56
C LEU A 258 -1.49 -6.50 -3.87
N GLN A 259 -1.02 -7.62 -3.32
CA GLN A 259 -1.69 -8.93 -3.43
C GLN A 259 -3.10 -8.89 -2.83
N LEU A 260 -3.23 -8.38 -1.59
CA LEU A 260 -4.51 -8.30 -0.89
C LEU A 260 -5.56 -7.51 -1.70
N LEU A 261 -5.15 -6.36 -2.24
CA LEU A 261 -6.00 -5.51 -3.08
C LEU A 261 -6.35 -6.20 -4.41
N THR A 262 -5.36 -6.83 -5.06
CA THR A 262 -5.55 -7.51 -6.35
C THR A 262 -6.51 -8.69 -6.24
N GLU A 263 -6.28 -9.58 -5.27
CA GLU A 263 -7.18 -10.70 -4.99
C GLU A 263 -8.56 -10.22 -4.55
N GLY A 264 -8.61 -9.14 -3.77
CA GLY A 264 -9.85 -8.52 -3.31
C GLY A 264 -10.74 -8.04 -4.45
N LEU A 265 -10.14 -7.37 -5.44
CA LEU A 265 -10.85 -6.95 -6.66
C LEU A 265 -11.31 -8.14 -7.50
N GLN A 266 -10.43 -9.12 -7.73
CA GLN A 266 -10.77 -10.30 -8.53
C GLN A 266 -11.94 -11.09 -7.90
N LYS A 267 -11.92 -11.25 -6.58
CA LYS A 267 -12.97 -11.93 -5.79
C LYS A 267 -14.16 -11.03 -5.46
N LYS A 268 -14.18 -9.78 -5.93
CA LYS A 268 -15.23 -8.77 -5.65
C LYS A 268 -15.55 -8.62 -4.16
N LYS A 269 -14.53 -8.63 -3.29
CA LYS A 269 -14.70 -8.49 -1.83
C LYS A 269 -15.29 -7.11 -1.50
N PRO A 270 -16.42 -7.02 -0.78
CA PRO A 270 -17.09 -5.75 -0.49
C PRO A 270 -16.18 -4.71 0.18
N SER A 271 -15.34 -5.14 1.13
CA SER A 271 -14.40 -4.26 1.82
C SER A 271 -13.39 -3.60 0.88
N ILE A 272 -12.84 -4.35 -0.07
CA ILE A 272 -11.84 -3.85 -1.02
C ILE A 272 -12.50 -2.98 -2.09
N LEU A 273 -13.70 -3.34 -2.57
CA LEU A 273 -14.47 -2.47 -3.46
C LEU A 273 -14.78 -1.12 -2.79
N ASN A 274 -15.14 -1.14 -1.50
CA ASN A 274 -15.36 0.07 -0.72
C ASN A 274 -14.11 0.95 -0.63
N VAL A 275 -12.92 0.35 -0.46
CA VAL A 275 -11.65 1.11 -0.50
C VAL A 275 -11.54 1.91 -1.79
N PHE A 276 -11.67 1.28 -2.96
CA PHE A 276 -11.56 1.99 -4.24
C PHE A 276 -12.65 3.04 -4.44
N ARG A 277 -13.91 2.76 -4.03
CA ARG A 277 -15.00 3.76 -4.08
C ARG A 277 -14.71 4.99 -3.25
N VAL A 278 -14.25 4.83 -2.00
CA VAL A 278 -13.94 5.95 -1.11
C VAL A 278 -12.75 6.76 -1.62
N TRP A 279 -11.72 6.09 -2.14
CA TRP A 279 -10.55 6.74 -2.72
C TRP A 279 -10.91 7.51 -4.01
N ASP A 280 -11.67 6.90 -4.92
CA ASP A 280 -12.14 7.54 -6.15
C ASP A 280 -13.08 8.71 -5.86
N GLN A 281 -13.99 8.60 -4.89
CA GLN A 281 -14.84 9.72 -4.50
C GLN A 281 -14.02 10.92 -3.99
N LYS A 282 -12.91 10.67 -3.27
CA LYS A 282 -12.05 11.73 -2.75
C LYS A 282 -11.16 12.37 -3.81
N PHE A 283 -10.61 11.57 -4.73
CA PHE A 283 -9.60 12.04 -5.66
C PHE A 283 -10.10 12.19 -7.09
N TYR A 284 -11.02 11.33 -7.52
CA TYR A 284 -11.47 11.22 -8.90
C TYR A 284 -13.01 11.19 -8.99
N PRO A 285 -13.74 12.16 -8.40
CA PRO A 285 -15.20 12.10 -8.26
C PRO A 285 -15.98 12.12 -9.59
N SER A 286 -15.31 12.47 -10.69
CA SER A 286 -15.90 12.53 -12.03
C SER A 286 -15.45 11.35 -12.93
N SER A 287 -14.78 10.35 -12.37
CA SER A 287 -14.33 9.18 -13.13
C SER A 287 -15.42 8.11 -13.18
N GLU A 288 -15.81 7.71 -14.38
CA GLU A 288 -16.71 6.59 -14.61
C GLU A 288 -15.95 5.24 -14.64
N ASP A 289 -14.62 5.27 -14.76
CA ASP A 289 -13.75 4.10 -14.98
C ASP A 289 -13.11 3.54 -13.69
N GLY A 290 -13.72 3.79 -12.52
CA GLY A 290 -13.18 3.35 -11.22
C GLY A 290 -13.05 1.82 -11.11
N LEU A 291 -12.04 1.34 -10.38
CA LEU A 291 -11.77 -0.12 -10.27
C LEU A 291 -12.89 -0.90 -9.58
N ALA A 292 -13.74 -0.21 -8.79
CA ALA A 292 -14.89 -0.81 -8.13
C ALA A 292 -16.20 -0.74 -8.94
N GLY A 293 -16.16 -0.22 -10.17
CA GLY A 293 -17.32 0.02 -11.03
C GLY A 293 -18.20 1.19 -10.58
N VAL A 294 -19.10 1.61 -11.47
CA VAL A 294 -20.16 2.59 -11.15
C VAL A 294 -21.14 1.96 -10.16
N VAL A 295 -21.49 2.69 -9.11
CA VAL A 295 -22.58 2.28 -8.21
C VAL A 295 -23.88 2.63 -8.94
N ASP A 296 -24.58 1.63 -9.47
CA ASP A 296 -25.98 1.83 -9.88
C ASP A 296 -26.76 2.29 -8.64
N SER A 297 -27.67 3.27 -8.78
CA SER A 297 -28.40 3.86 -7.65
C SER A 297 -29.20 2.84 -6.80
N ASP A 298 -29.43 1.65 -7.34
CA ASP A 298 -30.07 0.52 -6.65
C ASP A 298 -29.10 -0.23 -5.69
N ASP A 299 -27.79 -0.07 -5.88
CA ASP A 299 -26.73 -0.79 -5.16
C ASP A 299 -26.35 -0.09 -3.83
N GLU A 300 -26.55 1.22 -3.68
CA GLU A 300 -26.43 1.89 -2.36
C GLU A 300 -27.45 1.34 -1.35
N CYS A 301 -28.67 1.06 -1.82
CA CYS A 301 -29.71 0.41 -1.02
C CYS A 301 -29.33 -1.05 -0.70
N ALA A 302 -28.69 -1.76 -1.62
CA ALA A 302 -28.24 -3.14 -1.42
C ALA A 302 -27.04 -3.24 -0.46
N VAL A 303 -26.10 -2.28 -0.50
CA VAL A 303 -24.97 -2.19 0.42
C VAL A 303 -25.46 -1.89 1.84
N GLY A 304 -26.39 -0.95 2.02
CA GLY A 304 -27.02 -0.68 3.31
C GLY A 304 -27.79 -1.89 3.87
N LYS A 305 -28.50 -2.63 3.00
CA LYS A 305 -29.21 -3.86 3.38
C LYS A 305 -28.27 -5.02 3.72
N ARG A 306 -27.14 -5.16 3.03
CA ARG A 306 -26.14 -6.21 3.33
C ARG A 306 -25.38 -5.92 4.63
N ALA A 307 -25.00 -4.66 4.87
CA ALA A 307 -24.38 -4.26 6.14
C ALA A 307 -25.33 -4.52 7.33
N ALA A 308 -26.62 -4.20 7.19
CA ALA A 308 -27.63 -4.51 8.21
C ALA A 308 -27.84 -6.02 8.42
N LEU A 309 -27.72 -6.84 7.36
CA LEU A 309 -27.81 -8.30 7.44
C LEU A 309 -26.58 -8.94 8.10
N GLU A 310 -25.38 -8.38 7.89
CA GLU A 310 -24.16 -8.82 8.56
C GLU A 310 -24.17 -8.45 10.06
N GLU A 311 -24.76 -7.31 10.42
CA GLU A 311 -24.92 -6.89 11.82
C GLU A 311 -25.94 -7.77 12.57
N MET A 312 -27.09 -8.11 11.94
CA MET A 312 -28.06 -9.05 12.52
C MET A 312 -27.50 -10.49 12.66
N ASN A 313 -26.70 -10.96 11.70
CA ASN A 313 -26.07 -12.28 11.78
C ASN A 313 -24.93 -12.35 12.80
N ALA A 314 -24.41 -11.22 13.26
CA ALA A 314 -23.43 -11.16 14.34
C ALA A 314 -24.08 -11.18 15.73
N GLU A 315 -25.31 -10.66 15.85
CA GLU A 315 -26.07 -10.63 17.11
C GLU A 315 -26.74 -11.98 17.46
N ASP A 316 -27.01 -12.85 16.48
CA ASP A 316 -27.58 -14.20 16.70
C ASP A 316 -26.57 -15.27 17.15
N SER A 317 -25.31 -14.89 17.42
CA SER A 317 -24.32 -15.77 18.05
C SER A 317 -24.27 -15.54 19.56
N GLU A 318 -25.34 -15.93 20.27
CA GLU A 318 -25.32 -16.04 21.72
C GLU A 318 -24.49 -17.25 22.19
N PRO A 319 -23.86 -17.17 23.38
CA PRO A 319 -22.92 -18.16 23.88
C PRO A 319 -23.62 -19.42 24.37
N GLU A 320 -23.13 -20.60 23.99
CA GLU A 320 -23.48 -21.83 24.69
C GLU A 320 -22.90 -21.79 26.11
N GLY A 321 -23.72 -21.32 27.04
CA GLY A 321 -23.61 -21.58 28.46
C GLY A 321 -24.80 -22.42 28.89
N ASP A 322 -24.59 -23.73 29.04
CA ASP A 322 -25.47 -24.58 29.86
C ASP A 322 -24.88 -24.65 31.28
N GLY A 323 -25.73 -24.36 32.25
CA GLY A 323 -25.41 -24.35 33.66
C GLY A 323 -26.54 -24.98 34.47
N GLY A 324 -26.15 -25.72 35.50
CA GLY A 324 -26.95 -26.10 36.66
C GLY A 324 -26.01 -26.81 37.65
N SER A 325 -25.64 -26.27 38.83
CA SER A 325 -26.47 -25.88 40.00
C SER A 325 -27.28 -27.09 40.48
N GLU A 326 -27.27 -27.61 41.71
CA GLU A 326 -27.06 -27.15 43.10
C GLU A 326 -26.52 -28.39 43.89
N GLY A 327 -25.84 -28.37 45.04
CA GLY A 327 -26.11 -27.70 46.32
C GLY A 327 -26.37 -28.76 47.41
N GLU A 328 -25.61 -28.70 48.51
CA GLU A 328 -25.85 -29.33 49.85
C GLU A 328 -25.76 -30.87 49.92
N GLY A 329 -25.28 -31.57 50.95
CA GLY A 329 -24.87 -31.33 52.33
C GLY A 329 -24.73 -32.71 53.03
N ASP A 330 -24.17 -32.72 54.24
CA ASP A 330 -24.12 -33.81 55.25
C ASP A 330 -23.04 -34.92 55.23
N SER A 331 -22.06 -34.69 56.11
CA SER A 331 -21.67 -35.46 57.31
C SER A 331 -21.80 -36.99 57.39
N GLU A 332 -20.69 -37.57 57.88
CA GLU A 332 -20.54 -38.67 58.86
C GLU A 332 -21.11 -40.05 58.52
N GLY A 333 -20.21 -41.05 58.57
CA GLY A 333 -20.55 -42.47 58.55
C GLY A 333 -19.30 -43.34 58.57
N GLU A 334 -18.98 -43.83 59.76
CA GLU A 334 -17.91 -44.75 60.12
C GLU A 334 -17.91 -46.06 59.30
N GLY A 335 -16.75 -46.71 59.21
CA GLY A 335 -16.62 -48.05 58.64
C GLY A 335 -15.20 -48.58 58.67
N GLU A 336 -14.80 -49.12 59.82
CA GLU A 336 -13.65 -50.00 60.00
C GLU A 336 -13.68 -51.20 59.03
N GLY A 337 -12.50 -51.70 58.66
CA GLY A 337 -12.37 -52.96 57.94
C GLY A 337 -10.93 -53.28 57.55
N ASP A 338 -10.24 -53.99 58.45
CA ASP A 338 -9.04 -54.81 58.22
C ASP A 338 -9.10 -55.58 56.89
N ASP A 339 -7.96 -55.73 56.20
CA ASP A 339 -7.21 -57.00 56.23
C ASP A 339 -6.02 -57.01 55.26
N SER A 340 -4.91 -57.58 55.77
CA SER A 340 -3.76 -58.23 55.10
C SER A 340 -2.64 -57.39 54.48
#